data_AF-A0AAE3L066-F1
#
_entry.id   AF-A0AAE3L066-F1
#
_cell.length_a   1.000
_cell.length_b   1.000
_cell.length_c   1.000
_cell.angle_alpha   90.00
_cell.angle_beta   90.00
_cell.angle_gamma   90.00
#
_symmetry.space_group_name_H-M   'P 1'
#
loop_
_entity.id
_entity.type
_entity.pdbx_description
1 polymer ?
#
loop_
_entity_poly.entity_id
_entity_poly.type
_entity_poly.pdbx_seq_one_letter_code
_entity_poly.pdbx_strand_id
1 'polypeptide(L)' 'MEKTNKPLHNPTIRVINILEALNEYLNGLTLSELSEKINSPKSTISPILQTLLVKNYISLDENTSK' A
#
# COMPACT_ATOMS: atom_id res chain seq x y z
N MET A 1 17.95 12.47 -21.06
CA MET A 1 17.69 12.41 -19.61
C MET A 1 18.18 11.05 -19.14
N GLU A 2 19.31 11.01 -18.43
CA GLU A 2 19.98 9.77 -18.04
C GLU A 2 19.13 9.06 -16.98
N LYS A 3 18.41 8.00 -17.36
CA LYS A 3 17.72 7.15 -16.39
C LYS A 3 18.80 6.41 -15.61
N THR A 4 19.01 6.79 -14.35
CA THR A 4 19.94 6.09 -13.46
C THR A 4 19.54 4.61 -13.41
N ASN A 5 20.40 3.73 -13.90
CA ASN A 5 20.17 2.28 -13.98
C ASN A 5 20.24 1.58 -12.61
N LYS A 6 19.94 2.32 -11.53
CA LYS A 6 19.95 1.80 -10.16
C LYS A 6 18.59 1.15 -9.89
N PRO A 7 18.56 -0.09 -9.38
CA PRO A 7 17.31 -0.71 -9.00
C PRO A 7 16.60 0.16 -7.96
N LEU A 8 15.30 0.37 -8.18
CA LEU A 8 14.48 1.14 -7.25
C LEU A 8 14.45 0.46 -5.88
N HIS A 9 14.31 1.26 -4.82
CA HIS A 9 14.28 0.76 -3.46
C HIS A 9 12.96 0.06 -3.18
N ASN A 10 12.98 -1.27 -3.12
CA ASN A 10 11.78 -2.12 -3.00
C ASN A 10 10.79 -1.71 -1.89
N PRO A 11 11.21 -1.35 -0.65
CA PRO A 11 10.29 -0.87 0.37
C PRO A 11 9.54 0.40 -0.04
N THR A 12 10.22 1.35 -0.68
CA THR A 12 9.59 2.58 -1.16
C THR A 12 8.60 2.29 -2.28
N ILE A 13 8.96 1.40 -3.22
CA ILE A 13 8.03 0.95 -4.28
C ILE A 13 6.75 0.37 -3.67
N ARG A 14 6.85 -0.46 -2.62
CA ARG A 14 5.66 -1.03 -1.98
C ARG A 14 4.74 0.04 -1.39
N VAL A 15 5.30 1.08 -0.77
CA VAL A 15 4.49 2.20 -0.26
C VAL A 15 3.75 2.89 -1.40
N ILE A 16 4.44 3.18 -2.51
CA ILE A 16 3.83 3.79 -3.69
C ILE A 16 2.71 2.91 -4.25
N ASN A 17 2.97 1.62 -4.46
CA ASN A 17 1.96 0.68 -4.96
C ASN A 17 0.73 0.59 -4.05
N ILE A 18 0.90 0.68 -2.72
CA ILE A 18 -0.23 0.71 -1.77
C ILE A 18 -1.08 1.97 -2.00
N LEU A 19 -0.45 3.14 -2.08
CA LEU A 19 -1.16 4.41 -2.25
C LEU A 19 -1.85 4.49 -3.62
N GLU A 20 -1.20 4.02 -4.68
CA GLU A 20 -1.79 3.94 -6.02
C GLU A 20 -2.99 2.98 -6.04
N ALA A 21 -2.86 1.80 -5.43
CA ALA A 21 -3.97 0.86 -5.32
C ALA A 21 -5.15 1.46 -4.54
N LEU A 22 -4.93 2.16 -3.42
CA LEU A 22 -6.04 2.78 -2.69
C LEU A 22 -6.68 3.94 -3.45
N ASN A 23 -5.89 4.70 -4.23
CA ASN A 23 -6.41 5.77 -5.07
C ASN A 23 -7.29 5.25 -6.23
N GLU A 24 -7.04 4.04 -6.73
CA GLU A 24 -7.89 3.40 -7.74
C GLU A 24 -9.25 2.91 -7.18
N TYR A 25 -9.32 2.60 -5.88
CA TYR A 25 -10.50 2.00 -5.23
C TYR A 25 -11.03 2.89 -4.12
N LEU A 26 -11.87 3.86 -4.48
CA LEU A 26 -12.44 4.85 -3.55
C LEU A 26 -13.27 4.24 -2.40
N ASN A 27 -13.73 2.99 -2.53
CA ASN A 27 -14.44 2.25 -1.48
C ASN A 27 -13.50 1.47 -0.54
N GLY A 28 -12.19 1.69 -0.65
CA GLY A 28 -11.17 0.98 0.13
C GLY A 28 -10.93 -0.45 -0.35
N LEU A 29 -9.94 -1.08 0.26
CA LEU A 29 -9.51 -2.45 0.01
C LEU A 29 -9.22 -3.13 1.33
N THR A 30 -9.73 -4.35 1.52
CA THR A 30 -9.29 -5.18 2.63
C THR A 30 -7.81 -5.50 2.50
N LEU A 31 -7.19 -5.89 3.62
CA LEU A 31 -5.79 -6.35 3.63
C LEU A 31 -5.53 -7.50 2.64
N SER A 32 -6.51 -8.39 2.42
CA SER A 32 -6.39 -9.49 1.46
C SER A 32 -6.43 -9.00 0.01
N GLU A 33 -7.41 -8.17 -0.34
CA GLU A 33 -7.54 -7.61 -1.69
C GLU A 33 -6.29 -6.79 -2.05
N LEU A 34 -5.80 -5.97 -1.12
CA LEU A 34 -4.58 -5.19 -1.33
C LEU A 34 -3.35 -6.10 -1.51
N SER A 35 -3.21 -7.14 -0.68
CA SER A 35 -2.10 -8.11 -0.77
C SER A 35 -2.02 -8.81 -2.11
N GLU A 36 -3.18 -9.23 -2.65
CA GLU A 36 -3.29 -9.85 -3.96
C GLU A 36 -2.98 -8.84 -5.08
N LYS A 37 -3.58 -7.64 -5.01
CA LYS A 37 -3.45 -6.58 -6.02
C LYS A 37 -2.00 -6.14 -6.20
N ILE A 38 -1.24 -5.96 -5.13
CA ILE A 38 0.16 -5.51 -5.21
C ILE A 38 1.18 -6.66 -5.16
N ASN A 39 0.71 -7.91 -5.20
CA ASN A 39 1.51 -9.12 -5.12
C ASN A 39 2.56 -9.09 -3.98
N SER A 40 2.10 -8.72 -2.77
CA SER A 40 2.97 -8.63 -1.59
C SER A 40 2.33 -9.31 -0.38
N PRO A 41 3.08 -10.06 0.45
CA PRO A 41 2.50 -10.77 1.58
C PRO A 41 1.86 -9.84 2.60
N LYS A 42 0.72 -10.26 3.17
CA LYS A 42 0.02 -9.53 4.25
C LYS A 42 0.94 -9.14 5.41
N SER A 43 1.85 -10.03 5.81
CA SER A 43 2.83 -9.77 6.88
C SER A 43 3.83 -8.66 6.53
N THR A 44 4.08 -8.41 5.24
CA THR A 44 4.93 -7.31 4.76
C THR A 44 4.15 -6.01 4.70
N ILE A 45 2.88 -6.07 4.25
CA ILE A 45 2.03 -4.90 4.06
C ILE A 45 1.52 -4.33 5.39
N SER A 46 1.11 -5.19 6.32
CA SER A 46 0.52 -4.79 7.60
C SER A 46 1.31 -3.71 8.37
N PRO A 47 2.63 -3.84 8.63
CA PRO A 47 3.39 -2.78 9.31
C PRO A 47 3.48 -1.47 8.50
N ILE A 48 3.44 -1.55 7.16
CA ILE A 48 3.41 -0.37 6.30
C ILE A 48 2.07 0.35 6.44
N LEU A 49 0.95 -0.38 6.37
CA LEU A 49 -0.39 0.18 6.57
C LEU A 49 -0.55 0.80 7.94
N GLN A 50 -0.06 0.14 9.00
CA GLN A 50 -0.07 0.69 10.35
C GLN A 50 0.65 2.04 10.42
N THR A 51 1.81 2.14 9.76
CA THR A 51 2.56 3.41 9.67
C THR A 51 1.76 4.47 8.92
N LEU A 52 1.15 4.12 7.79
CA LEU A 52 0.37 5.06 6.98
C LEU A 52 -0.91 5.52 7.70
N LEU A 53 -1.57 4.64 8.46
CA LEU A 53 -2.72 4.96 9.31
C LEU A 53 -2.32 5.95 10.41
N VAL A 54 -1.27 5.65 11.19
CA VAL A 54 -0.79 6.53 12.27
C VAL A 54 -0.34 7.90 11.75
N LYS A 55 0.14 7.96 10.51
CA LYS A 55 0.54 9.20 9.85
C LYS A 55 -0.60 9.89 9.08
N ASN A 56 -1.82 9.36 9.13
CA ASN A 56 -3.02 9.89 8.47
C ASN A 56 -2.92 9.98 6.93
N TYR A 57 -2.14 9.09 6.31
CA TYR A 57 -2.10 8.98 4.84
C TYR A 57 -3.25 8.12 4.29
N ILE A 58 -3.80 7.24 5.12
CA ILE A 58 -4.92 6.36 4.80
C ILE A 58 -5.86 6.29 6.02
N SER A 59 -7.09 5.83 5.82
CA SER A 59 -8.06 5.55 6.87
C SER A 59 -8.51 4.09 6.81
N LEU A 60 -9.05 3.59 7.91
CA LEU A 60 -9.70 2.29 7.98
C LEU A 60 -11.17 2.50 8.31
N ASP A 61 -12.07 1.99 7.47
CA ASP A 61 -13.49 1.88 7.76
C ASP A 61 -13.73 0.66 8.67
N GLU A 62 -14.03 0.93 9.93
CA GLU A 62 -14.25 -0.11 10.94
C GLU A 62 -15.47 -0.98 10.67
N ASN A 63 -16.43 -0.52 9.85
CA ASN A 63 -17.63 -1.31 9.52
C ASN A 63 -17.34 -2.38 8.45
N THR A 64 -16.36 -2.11 7.59
CA THR A 64 -16.05 -2.97 6.43
C THR A 64 -14.66 -3.60 6.50
N SER A 65 -13.82 -3.16 7.45
CA SER A 65 -12.40 -3.54 7.55
C SER A 65 -11.61 -3.21 6.27
N LYS A 66 -11.94 -2.07 5.63
CA LYS A 66 -11.34 -1.57 4.38
C LYS A 66 -10.64 -0.24 4.56
#